data_AF-A0A0F4GGU6-F1
#
_entry.id   AF-A0A0F4GGU6-F1
#
_cell.length_a   1.000
_cell.length_b   1.000
_cell.length_c   1.000
_cell.angle_alpha   90.00
_cell.angle_beta   90.00
_cell.angle_gamma   90.00
#
_symmetry.space_group_name_H-M   'P 1'
#
loop_
_entity.id
_entity.type
_entity.pdbx_description
1 polymer ?
#
loop_
_entity_poly.entity_id
_entity_poly.type
_entity_poly.pdbx_seq_one_letter_code
_entity_poly.pdbx_strand_id
1 'polypeptide(L)'
;MDARIDPAAAFGIDLGDVHHLLGTREIILVKHTGCGMLTFQNTDALKAVASNVGAGVLVSTYDFQPFGDLAQAVRDDVAWLQGHSALVERTVSGWVYQVETGKAKRSV
;
A
#
# COMPACT_ATOMS: atom_id res chain seq x y z
N MET A 1 -2.43 4.49 -4.22
CA MET A 1 -3.63 4.22 -5.05
C MET A 1 -3.20 4.11 -6.50
N ASP A 2 -3.66 3.08 -7.21
CA ASP A 2 -3.30 2.80 -8.62
C ASP A 2 -4.59 2.63 -9.44
N ALA A 3 -4.69 3.34 -10.56
CA ALA A 3 -5.91 3.40 -11.36
C ALA A 3 -6.26 2.07 -12.07
N ARG A 4 -5.33 1.11 -12.11
CA ARG A 4 -5.51 -0.18 -12.77
C ARG A 4 -6.16 -1.22 -11.86
N ILE A 5 -6.41 -0.90 -10.60
CA ILE A 5 -6.96 -1.82 -9.61
C ILE A 5 -8.34 -1.34 -9.21
N ASP A 6 -9.34 -2.15 -9.54
CA ASP A 6 -10.66 -2.08 -8.92
C ASP A 6 -10.69 -3.12 -7.78
N PRO A 7 -10.66 -2.70 -6.51
CA PRO A 7 -10.66 -3.65 -5.38
C PRO A 7 -11.92 -4.51 -5.32
N ALA A 8 -13.09 -3.97 -5.71
CA ALA A 8 -14.34 -4.72 -5.68
C ALA A 8 -14.29 -5.87 -6.67
N ALA A 9 -13.92 -5.58 -7.92
CA ALA A 9 -13.76 -6.59 -8.96
C ALA A 9 -12.57 -7.54 -8.68
N ALA A 10 -11.47 -7.04 -8.14
CA ALA A 10 -10.24 -7.81 -7.93
C ALA A 10 -10.35 -8.81 -6.76
N PHE A 11 -11.12 -8.47 -5.73
CA PHE A 11 -11.21 -9.29 -4.51
C PHE A 11 -12.63 -9.83 -4.27
N GLY A 12 -13.58 -9.55 -5.17
CA GLY A 12 -14.96 -10.01 -5.04
C GLY A 12 -15.65 -9.45 -3.80
N ILE A 13 -15.37 -8.18 -3.47
CA ILE A 13 -15.94 -7.49 -2.31
C ILE A 13 -16.99 -6.48 -2.77
N ASP A 14 -18.09 -6.41 -2.03
CA ASP A 14 -19.19 -5.48 -2.24
C ASP A 14 -19.10 -4.29 -1.27
N LEU A 15 -19.90 -3.26 -1.53
CA LEU A 15 -19.98 -2.08 -0.67
C LEU A 15 -20.46 -2.47 0.73
N GLY A 16 -19.59 -2.32 1.72
CA GLY A 16 -19.89 -2.60 3.14
C GLY A 16 -19.14 -3.80 3.71
N ASP A 17 -18.51 -4.63 2.88
CA ASP A 17 -17.78 -5.82 3.32
C ASP A 17 -16.55 -5.50 4.18
N VAL A 18 -15.91 -4.35 3.94
CA VAL A 18 -14.70 -3.92 4.65
C VAL A 18 -15.02 -2.71 5.51
N HIS A 19 -15.11 -2.90 6.84
CA HIS A 19 -15.41 -1.81 7.74
C HIS A 19 -14.94 -2.04 9.18
N HIS A 20 -14.09 -1.15 9.70
CA HIS A 20 -13.54 -1.26 11.05
C HIS A 20 -14.62 -1.30 12.15
N LEU A 21 -15.72 -0.55 12.01
CA LEU A 21 -16.81 -0.52 12.99
C LEU A 21 -17.79 -1.71 12.89
N LEU A 22 -17.69 -2.56 11.86
CA LEU A 22 -18.55 -3.73 11.67
C LEU A 22 -17.88 -5.03 12.15
N GLY A 23 -16.76 -4.91 12.87
CA GLY A 23 -16.08 -6.06 13.45
C GLY A 23 -15.23 -6.86 12.46
N THR A 24 -14.76 -6.26 11.36
CA THR A 24 -13.81 -6.90 10.43
C THR A 24 -12.62 -7.48 11.20
N ARG A 25 -12.41 -8.80 11.13
CA ARG A 25 -11.34 -9.54 11.85
C ARG A 25 -10.12 -9.88 10.98
N GLU A 26 -10.22 -9.64 9.68
CA GLU A 26 -9.18 -10.00 8.73
C GLU A 26 -8.73 -8.76 7.95
N ILE A 27 -7.41 -8.66 7.74
CA ILE A 27 -6.78 -7.62 6.94
C ILE A 27 -6.06 -8.29 5.77
N ILE A 28 -6.43 -7.90 4.57
CA ILE A 28 -5.75 -8.29 3.34
C ILE A 28 -4.91 -7.10 2.90
N LEU A 29 -3.59 -7.19 3.08
CA LEU A 29 -2.65 -6.18 2.59
C LEU A 29 -2.25 -6.51 1.15
N VAL A 30 -2.48 -5.58 0.24
CA VAL A 30 -2.17 -5.75 -1.19
C VAL A 30 -1.22 -4.66 -1.65
N LYS A 31 -0.06 -5.08 -2.19
CA LYS A 31 0.75 -4.26 -3.09
C LYS A 31 0.68 -4.83 -4.51
N HIS A 32 1.24 -4.16 -5.50
CA HIS A 32 1.07 -4.58 -6.89
C HIS A 32 2.33 -4.42 -7.74
N THR A 33 2.39 -5.19 -8.83
CA THR A 33 3.44 -5.05 -9.86
C THR A 33 3.31 -3.71 -10.59
N GLY A 34 4.43 -3.21 -11.11
CA GLY A 34 4.47 -1.92 -11.80
C GLY A 34 4.07 -0.72 -10.92
N CYS A 35 4.27 -0.82 -9.59
CA CYS A 35 3.97 0.27 -8.65
C CYS A 35 4.92 1.45 -8.83
N GLY A 36 4.37 2.66 -8.92
CA GLY A 36 5.17 3.89 -9.01
C GLY A 36 6.07 4.11 -7.78
N MET A 37 5.70 3.57 -6.62
CA MET A 37 6.50 3.68 -5.39
C MET A 37 7.84 2.93 -5.44
N LEU A 38 8.06 2.11 -6.47
CA LEU A 38 9.34 1.45 -6.77
C LEU A 38 10.29 2.34 -7.60
N THR A 39 9.81 3.45 -8.18
CA THR A 39 10.53 4.15 -9.25
C THR A 39 11.21 5.44 -8.79
N PHE A 40 11.19 5.75 -7.49
CA PHE A 40 11.78 6.98 -6.97
C PHE A 40 12.23 6.82 -5.51
N GLN A 41 13.12 7.71 -5.06
CA GLN A 41 13.44 7.90 -3.64
C GLN A 41 12.81 9.19 -3.12
N ASN A 42 12.71 9.34 -1.79
CA ASN A 42 12.20 10.57 -1.17
C ASN A 42 12.89 11.83 -1.69
N THR A 43 14.21 11.76 -1.92
CA THR A 43 14.98 12.88 -2.49
C THR A 43 14.50 13.28 -3.88
N ASP A 44 14.07 12.32 -4.70
CA ASP A 44 13.59 12.59 -6.07
C ASP A 44 12.20 13.20 -6.04
N ALA A 45 11.31 12.67 -5.19
CA ALA A 45 9.97 13.21 -4.99
C ALA A 45 10.02 14.66 -4.46
N LEU A 46 10.85 14.91 -3.43
CA LEU A 46 11.03 16.25 -2.87
C LEU A 46 11.57 17.24 -3.91
N LYS A 47 12.56 16.84 -4.72
CA LYS A 47 13.06 17.67 -5.83
C LYS A 47 11.97 17.97 -6.86
N ALA A 48 11.18 16.97 -7.26
CA ALA A 48 10.11 17.15 -8.22
C ALA A 48 9.04 18.12 -7.71
N VAL A 49 8.64 18.00 -6.43
CA VAL A 49 7.69 18.92 -5.79
C VAL A 49 8.27 20.33 -5.72
N ALA A 50 9.51 20.49 -5.23
CA ALA A 50 10.16 21.80 -5.14
C ALA A 50 10.19 22.54 -6.50
N SER A 51 10.50 21.82 -7.58
CA SER A 51 10.56 22.37 -8.93
C SER A 51 9.19 22.79 -9.47
N ASN A 52 8.13 22.06 -9.14
CA ASN A 52 6.79 22.28 -9.70
C ASN A 52 5.96 23.32 -8.93
N VAL A 53 6.08 23.36 -7.60
CA VAL A 53 5.22 24.22 -6.75
C VAL A 53 6.00 25.23 -5.90
N GLY A 54 7.33 25.22 -5.97
CA GLY A 54 8.22 26.10 -5.21
C GLY A 54 8.62 25.54 -3.83
N ALA A 55 9.84 25.88 -3.39
CA ALA A 55 10.45 25.33 -2.18
C ALA A 55 9.70 25.66 -0.87
N GLY A 56 8.84 26.69 -0.86
CA GLY A 56 8.05 27.09 0.31
C GLY A 56 6.95 26.11 0.71
N VAL A 57 6.62 25.13 -0.14
CA VAL A 57 5.62 24.08 0.15
C VAL A 57 6.20 22.94 1.00
N LEU A 58 7.53 22.80 1.03
CA LEU A 58 8.24 21.72 1.72
C LEU A 58 8.57 22.09 3.18
N VAL A 59 7.60 22.59 3.93
CA VAL A 59 7.77 23.08 5.32
C VAL A 59 8.22 21.95 6.29
N SER A 60 8.20 20.69 5.85
CA SER A 60 8.72 19.54 6.58
C SER A 60 9.29 18.49 5.63
N THR A 61 10.27 17.72 6.11
CA THR A 61 10.80 16.50 5.49
C THR A 61 9.69 15.46 5.31
N TYR A 62 8.91 15.59 4.24
CA TYR A 62 7.80 14.69 3.95
C TYR A 62 8.36 13.33 3.54
N ASP A 63 7.87 12.27 4.16
CA ASP A 63 8.18 10.91 3.79
C ASP A 63 7.08 10.39 2.85
N PHE A 64 7.45 10.20 1.58
CA PHE A 64 6.59 9.60 0.57
C PHE A 64 6.54 8.06 0.68
N GLN A 65 7.37 7.46 1.53
CA GLN A 65 7.43 6.01 1.78
C GLN A 65 7.64 5.16 0.51
N PRO A 66 8.62 5.49 -0.36
CA PRO A 66 9.00 4.58 -1.44
C PRO A 66 9.61 3.29 -0.88
N PHE A 67 9.61 2.24 -1.68
CA PHE A 67 10.21 0.95 -1.33
C PHE A 67 10.97 0.39 -2.53
N GLY A 68 12.04 -0.36 -2.28
CA GLY A 68 12.91 -0.90 -3.34
C GLY A 68 12.55 -2.32 -3.79
N ASP A 69 11.86 -3.08 -2.97
CA ASP A 69 11.49 -4.47 -3.26
C ASP A 69 10.02 -4.71 -2.92
N LEU A 70 9.25 -5.14 -3.92
CA LEU A 70 7.81 -5.32 -3.79
C LEU A 70 7.44 -6.41 -2.77
N ALA A 71 8.13 -7.55 -2.80
CA ALA A 71 7.79 -8.69 -1.96
C ALA A 71 8.20 -8.43 -0.50
N GLN A 72 9.34 -7.78 -0.28
CA GLN A 72 9.80 -7.36 1.03
C GLN A 72 8.89 -6.28 1.60
N ALA A 73 8.47 -5.29 0.81
CA ALA A 73 7.53 -4.28 1.26
C ALA A 73 6.19 -4.88 1.72
N VAL A 74 5.69 -5.93 1.05
CA VAL A 74 4.50 -6.66 1.53
C VAL A 74 4.78 -7.32 2.89
N ARG A 75 5.91 -8.00 3.04
CA ARG A 75 6.28 -8.66 4.31
C ARG A 75 6.45 -7.66 5.45
N ASP A 76 7.11 -6.54 5.19
CA ASP A 76 7.38 -5.49 6.18
C ASP A 76 6.08 -4.87 6.69
N ASP A 77 5.15 -4.51 5.78
CA ASP A 77 3.88 -3.94 6.18
C ASP A 77 2.98 -4.96 6.90
N VAL A 78 3.01 -6.24 6.49
CA VAL A 78 2.29 -7.31 7.22
C VAL A 78 2.84 -7.46 8.63
N ALA A 79 4.16 -7.53 8.79
CA ALA A 79 4.79 -7.63 10.10
C ALA A 79 4.48 -6.40 10.97
N TRP A 80 4.51 -5.21 10.37
CA TRP A 80 4.13 -3.97 11.05
C TRP A 80 2.68 -3.99 11.54
N LEU A 81 1.73 -4.38 10.67
CA LEU A 81 0.31 -4.50 11.02
C LEU A 81 0.06 -5.54 12.11
N GLN A 82 0.73 -6.70 12.03
CA GLN A 82 0.62 -7.77 13.03
C GLN A 82 1.16 -7.34 14.40
N GLY A 83 2.21 -6.52 14.43
CA GLY A 83 2.78 -5.97 15.65
C GLY A 83 2.07 -4.71 16.18
N HIS A 84 1.09 -4.17 15.44
CA HIS A 84 0.50 -2.88 15.76
C HIS A 84 -0.55 -2.99 16.87
N SER A 85 -0.34 -2.29 17.99
CA SER A 85 -1.19 -2.40 19.19
C SER A 85 -2.64 -1.96 18.98
N ALA A 86 -2.94 -1.18 17.94
CA ALA A 86 -4.32 -0.80 17.62
C ALA A 86 -5.09 -1.89 16.87
N LEU A 87 -4.41 -2.94 16.38
CA LEU A 87 -4.98 -4.04 15.60
C LEU A 87 -5.03 -5.33 16.44
N VAL A 88 -5.77 -5.28 17.53
CA VAL A 88 -5.94 -6.43 18.45
C VAL A 88 -6.83 -7.50 17.80
N GLU A 89 -6.44 -8.78 17.91
CA GLU A 89 -7.17 -9.94 17.37
C GLU A 89 -7.48 -9.83 15.86
N ARG A 90 -6.48 -9.48 15.05
CA ARG A 90 -6.63 -9.42 13.59
C ARG A 90 -5.68 -10.38 12.90
N THR A 91 -6.20 -11.12 11.94
CA THR A 91 -5.38 -11.93 11.03
C THR A 91 -4.97 -11.03 9.86
N VAL A 92 -3.66 -10.94 9.60
CA VAL A 92 -3.14 -10.15 8.47
C VAL A 92 -2.51 -11.10 7.46
N SER A 93 -2.87 -10.93 6.19
CA SER A 93 -2.24 -11.65 5.06
C SER A 93 -1.71 -10.66 4.03
N GLY A 94 -0.59 -11.00 3.41
CA GLY A 94 0.08 -10.16 2.41
C GLY A 94 -0.04 -10.73 1.01
N TRP A 95 -0.38 -9.88 0.04
CA TRP A 95 -0.64 -10.28 -1.34
C TRP A 95 0.02 -9.33 -2.34
N VAL A 96 0.38 -9.89 -3.49
CA VAL A 96 0.83 -9.14 -4.66
C VAL A 96 -0.20 -9.28 -5.77
N TYR A 97 -0.79 -8.16 -6.16
CA TYR A 97 -1.65 -8.05 -7.33
C TYR A 97 -0.82 -7.84 -8.60
N GLN A 98 -1.01 -8.71 -9.59
CA GLN A 98 -0.31 -8.65 -10.87
C GLN A 98 -1.15 -7.86 -11.87
N VAL A 99 -0.84 -6.56 -12.05
CA VAL A 99 -1.62 -5.65 -12.89
C VAL A 99 -1.69 -6.09 -14.36
N GLU A 100 -0.73 -6.90 -14.80
CA GLU A 100 -0.66 -7.44 -16.16
C GLU A 100 -1.67 -8.57 -16.41
N THR A 101 -2.10 -9.26 -15.35
CA THR A 101 -2.98 -10.45 -15.47
C THR A 101 -4.28 -10.35 -14.69
N GLY A 102 -4.39 -9.36 -13.80
CA GLY A 102 -5.51 -9.20 -12.88
C GLY A 102 -5.54 -10.20 -11.71
N LYS A 103 -4.48 -11.00 -11.53
CA LYS A 103 -4.43 -12.05 -10.49
C LYS A 103 -3.73 -11.55 -9.22
N ALA A 104 -4.29 -11.89 -8.06
CA ALA A 104 -3.62 -11.73 -6.77
C ALA A 104 -2.93 -13.03 -6.34
N LYS A 105 -1.68 -12.94 -5.88
CA LYS A 105 -0.93 -14.06 -5.32
C LYS A 105 -0.55 -13.78 -3.88
N ARG A 106 -0.78 -14.77 -3.01
CA ARG A 106 -0.40 -14.68 -1.61
C ARG A 106 1.12 -14.69 -1.48
N SER A 107 1.64 -13.79 -0.66
CA SER A 107 3.07 -13.63 -0.36
C SER A 107 3.42 -14.06 1.06
N VAL A 108 2.57 -13.77 2.05
CA VAL A 108 2.78 -14.11 3.48
C VAL A 108 1.45 -14.31 4.19
#